data_AF-A0A914FYG2-F1
#
_entry.id   AF-A0A914FYG2-F1
#
_cell.length_a   1.000
_cell.length_b   1.000
_cell.length_c   1.000
_cell.angle_alpha   90.00
_cell.angle_beta   90.00
_cell.angle_gamma   90.00
#
_symmetry.space_group_name_H-M   'P 1'
#
loop_
_entity.id
_entity.type
_entity.pdbx_description
1 polymer ?
#
loop_
_entity_poly.entity_id
_entity_poly.type
_entity_poly.pdbx_seq_one_letter_code
_entity_poly.pdbx_strand_id
1 'polypeptide(L)'
;MIRSGVIESSAYASHFIPKLHTSDSSKDSDSQEEATISSMIKEANGSKLSIEIAESLDSLIESIASSFSSESDYVEMLITVFAKEFRNYEKFSHLRNFFIIIPPLTINYVEHILGCRSKIGRRAQTDSDFTFVDDGFCLGIAYISTLLNQTYFFDSLN
;
A
#
# COMPACT_ATOMS: atom_id res chain seq x y z
N MET A 1 -14.98 6.76 -13.86
CA MET A 1 -15.06 8.21 -13.54
C MET A 1 -15.40 8.51 -12.07
N ILE A 2 -15.54 7.51 -11.19
CA ILE A 2 -15.82 7.72 -9.75
C ILE A 2 -14.51 7.82 -8.93
N ARG A 3 -13.40 7.27 -9.44
CA ARG A 3 -12.11 7.26 -8.73
C ARG A 3 -11.48 8.66 -8.59
N SER A 4 -11.60 9.52 -9.61
CA SER A 4 -10.98 10.87 -9.58
C SER A 4 -11.66 11.80 -8.58
N GLY A 5 -13.00 11.81 -8.55
CA GLY A 5 -13.75 12.70 -7.64
C GLY A 5 -13.63 12.31 -6.16
N VAL A 6 -13.48 11.02 -5.85
CA VAL A 6 -13.24 10.56 -4.47
C VAL A 6 -11.82 10.91 -4.01
N ILE A 7 -10.82 10.77 -4.89
CA ILE A 7 -9.43 11.17 -4.60
C ILE A 7 -9.32 12.69 -4.42
N GLU A 8 -9.98 13.48 -5.27
CA GLU A 8 -9.98 14.94 -5.11
C GLU A 8 -10.67 15.37 -3.82
N SER A 9 -11.85 14.82 -3.50
CA SER A 9 -12.56 15.16 -2.25
C SER A 9 -11.74 14.83 -0.99
N SER A 10 -11.03 13.70 -1.00
CA SER A 10 -10.15 13.31 0.12
C SER A 10 -8.86 14.14 0.19
N ALA A 11 -8.30 14.55 -0.95
CA ALA A 11 -7.18 15.49 -1.01
C ALA A 11 -7.58 16.89 -0.49
N TYR A 12 -8.79 17.37 -0.82
CA TYR A 12 -9.33 18.62 -0.28
C TYR A 12 -9.58 18.55 1.23
N ALA A 13 -10.07 17.43 1.76
CA ALA A 13 -10.26 17.25 3.19
C ALA A 13 -8.93 17.30 3.98
N SER A 14 -7.84 16.81 3.37
CA SER A 14 -6.50 16.84 3.97
C SER A 14 -5.94 18.26 4.16
N HIS A 15 -6.45 19.25 3.41
CA HIS A 15 -6.10 20.66 3.59
C HIS A 15 -6.72 21.31 4.85
N PHE A 16 -7.75 20.71 5.42
CA PHE A 16 -8.46 21.25 6.59
C PHE A 16 -7.98 20.66 7.92
N ILE A 17 -7.14 19.62 7.88
CA ILE A 17 -6.56 19.02 9.07
C ILE A 17 -5.21 19.71 9.33
N PRO A 18 -4.95 20.22 10.53
CA PRO A 18 -3.61 20.67 10.91
C PRO A 18 -2.62 19.56 10.62
N LYS A 19 -1.52 19.86 9.91
CA LYS A 19 -0.51 18.87 9.55
C LYS A 19 -0.08 18.16 10.83
N LEU A 20 -0.43 16.88 10.91
CA LEU A 20 0.07 16.02 11.97
C LEU A 20 1.44 15.54 11.54
N HIS A 21 2.34 15.42 12.53
CA HIS A 21 3.69 14.88 12.43
C HIS A 21 3.78 13.76 11.38
N THR A 22 4.04 14.16 10.14
CA THR A 22 4.35 13.23 9.07
C THR A 22 5.82 12.94 9.26
N SER A 23 6.09 11.82 9.92
CA SER A 23 7.42 11.23 9.95
C SER A 23 7.74 10.65 8.58
N ASP A 24 7.69 11.47 7.54
CA ASP A 24 8.21 11.13 6.22
C ASP A 24 9.17 12.20 5.73
N SER A 25 10.39 11.72 5.61
CA SER A 25 11.57 12.33 5.04
C SER A 25 11.29 13.22 3.83
N SER A 26 11.38 14.52 4.03
CA SER A 26 12.07 15.41 3.08
C SER A 26 12.62 16.60 3.84
N LYS A 27 13.95 16.65 3.92
CA LYS A 27 14.67 17.84 4.34
C LYS A 27 14.43 18.90 3.28
N ASP A 28 13.52 19.82 3.52
CA ASP A 28 13.63 21.16 2.98
C ASP A 28 13.22 22.17 4.04
N SER A 29 14.11 23.14 4.19
CA SER A 29 14.14 24.12 5.26
C SER A 29 13.02 25.13 5.02
N ASP A 30 12.02 25.15 5.88
CA ASP A 30 11.46 26.37 6.45
C ASP A 30 10.60 26.00 7.65
N SER A 31 10.99 26.52 8.81
CA SER A 31 10.35 26.36 10.11
C SER A 31 8.92 26.92 10.09
N GLN A 32 7.97 26.09 9.68
CA GLN A 32 6.57 26.25 10.06
C GLN A 32 6.31 25.33 11.26
N GLU A 33 6.23 25.90 12.46
CA GLU A 33 5.63 25.22 13.61
C GLU A 33 4.26 24.70 13.21
N GLU A 34 4.06 23.38 13.25
CA GLU A 34 2.76 22.77 12.99
C GLU A 34 1.77 23.24 14.07
N ALA A 35 0.84 24.12 13.69
CA ALA A 35 -0.10 24.74 14.62
C ALA A 35 -1.18 23.73 15.06
N THR A 36 -1.09 23.27 16.30
CA THR A 36 -2.09 22.42 16.97
C THR A 36 -3.42 23.18 17.17
N ILE A 37 -4.58 22.53 17.16
CA ILE A 37 -5.89 23.22 17.23
C ILE A 37 -6.03 24.02 18.53
N SER A 38 -5.49 23.47 19.62
CA SER A 38 -5.41 24.14 20.91
C SER A 38 -4.60 25.43 20.90
N SER A 39 -3.54 25.58 20.08
CA SER A 39 -2.77 26.83 20.00
C SER A 39 -3.57 27.93 19.28
N MET A 40 -4.26 27.57 18.20
CA MET A 40 -5.12 28.50 17.44
C MET A 40 -6.29 29.03 18.30
N ILE A 41 -6.89 28.20 19.16
CA ILE A 41 -7.99 28.62 20.04
C ILE A 41 -7.50 29.45 21.22
N LYS A 42 -6.27 29.21 21.69
CA LYS A 42 -5.59 30.06 22.68
C LYS A 42 -5.29 31.45 22.11
N GLU A 43 -4.85 31.54 20.85
CA GLU A 43 -4.63 32.81 20.15
C GLU A 43 -5.93 33.58 19.88
N ALA A 44 -7.04 32.87 19.64
CA ALA A 44 -8.35 33.47 19.40
C ALA A 44 -9.10 33.94 20.68
N ASN A 45 -8.47 33.91 21.86
CA ASN A 45 -9.10 34.22 23.16
C ASN A 45 -10.36 33.37 23.45
N GLY A 46 -10.30 32.07 23.11
CA GLY A 46 -11.39 31.13 23.35
C GLY A 46 -11.72 30.91 24.85
N SER A 47 -12.95 30.47 25.12
CA SER A 47 -13.37 30.06 26.46
C SER A 47 -12.55 28.86 26.97
N LYS A 48 -12.40 28.71 28.29
CA LYS A 48 -11.73 27.56 28.92
C LYS A 48 -12.24 26.22 28.41
N LEU A 49 -13.55 26.10 28.19
CA LEU A 49 -14.17 24.88 27.65
C LEU A 49 -13.75 24.59 26.21
N SER A 50 -13.58 25.62 25.38
CA SER A 50 -13.15 25.46 23.99
C SER A 50 -11.70 24.99 23.91
N ILE A 51 -10.85 25.43 24.83
CA ILE A 51 -9.44 24.99 24.93
C ILE A 51 -9.37 23.51 25.34
N GLU A 52 -10.16 23.08 26.32
CA GLU A 52 -10.19 21.69 26.79
C GLU A 52 -10.71 20.73 25.71
N ILE A 53 -11.75 21.13 24.97
CA ILE A 53 -12.26 20.35 23.83
C ILE A 53 -11.20 20.27 22.72
N ALA A 54 -10.45 21.35 22.47
CA ALA A 54 -9.40 21.37 21.47
C ALA A 54 -8.25 20.42 21.83
N GLU A 55 -7.77 20.44 23.08
CA GLU A 55 -6.71 19.55 23.56
C GLU A 55 -7.13 18.07 23.49
N SER A 56 -8.40 17.76 23.80
CA SER A 56 -8.94 16.41 23.64
C SER A 56 -9.07 16.01 22.16
N LEU A 57 -9.40 16.94 21.28
CA LEU A 57 -9.50 16.70 19.84
C LEU A 57 -8.12 16.47 19.22
N ASP A 58 -7.13 17.28 19.59
CA ASP A 58 -5.74 17.12 19.17
C ASP A 58 -5.22 15.73 19.55
N SER A 59 -5.47 15.30 20.80
CA SER A 59 -5.10 13.96 21.29
C SER A 59 -5.82 12.82 20.52
N LEU A 60 -7.08 13.04 20.14
CA LEU A 60 -7.84 12.06 19.35
C LEU A 60 -7.31 11.97 17.92
N ILE A 61 -6.99 13.11 17.29
CA ILE A 61 -6.41 13.15 15.94
C ILE A 61 -5.04 12.47 15.96
N GLU A 62 -4.21 12.72 16.98
CA GLU A 62 -2.94 12.03 17.18
C GLU A 62 -3.13 10.51 17.36
N SER A 63 -4.10 10.09 18.15
CA SER A 63 -4.43 8.67 18.32
C SER A 63 -4.92 8.01 17.02
N ILE A 64 -5.70 8.73 16.20
CA ILE A 64 -6.16 8.25 14.90
C ILE A 64 -4.98 8.15 13.93
N ALA A 65 -4.17 9.20 13.82
CA ALA A 65 -3.00 9.19 12.95
C ALA A 65 -1.98 8.14 13.38
N SER A 66 -1.75 7.97 14.68
CA SER A 66 -0.89 6.90 15.20
C SER A 66 -1.48 5.52 14.87
N SER A 67 -2.79 5.34 14.95
CA SER A 67 -3.47 4.09 14.59
C SER A 67 -3.45 3.79 13.08
N PHE A 68 -3.45 4.82 12.23
CA PHE A 68 -3.29 4.67 10.78
C PHE A 68 -1.83 4.45 10.38
N SER A 69 -0.88 5.11 11.04
CA SER A 69 0.57 4.93 10.85
C SER A 69 1.12 3.66 11.50
N SER A 70 0.34 3.05 12.40
CA SER A 70 0.51 1.65 12.80
C SER A 70 0.06 0.79 11.63
N GLU A 71 0.81 0.88 10.54
CA GLU A 71 0.69 0.05 9.36
C GLU A 71 0.79 -1.38 9.87
N SER A 72 -0.36 -2.03 9.93
CA SER A 72 -0.39 -3.42 10.33
C SER A 72 0.15 -4.15 9.14
N ASP A 73 1.44 -4.51 9.20
CA ASP A 73 2.17 -5.21 8.14
C ASP A 73 1.65 -6.64 7.98
N TYR A 74 0.39 -6.78 7.62
CA TYR A 74 -0.28 -8.07 7.44
C TYR A 74 0.44 -8.91 6.42
N VAL A 75 1.00 -8.28 5.38
CA VAL A 75 1.82 -8.94 4.37
C VAL A 75 3.12 -9.46 4.97
N GLU A 76 3.82 -8.68 5.79
CA GLU A 76 5.03 -9.12 6.47
C GLU A 76 4.76 -10.24 7.47
N MET A 77 3.66 -10.13 8.23
CA MET A 77 3.19 -11.19 9.11
C MET A 77 2.89 -12.48 8.32
N LEU A 78 2.22 -12.37 7.17
CA LEU A 78 1.92 -13.50 6.29
C LEU A 78 3.22 -14.16 5.79
N ILE A 79 4.17 -13.36 5.31
CA ILE A 79 5.49 -13.83 4.89
C ILE A 79 6.20 -14.52 6.07
N THR A 80 6.17 -13.94 7.26
CA THR A 80 6.86 -14.45 8.44
C THR A 80 6.31 -15.80 8.91
N VAL A 81 4.98 -15.96 8.90
CA VAL A 81 4.31 -17.21 9.28
C VAL A 81 4.60 -18.29 8.24
N PHE A 82 4.38 -18.01 6.96
CA PHE A 82 4.51 -19.02 5.92
C PHE A 82 5.97 -19.33 5.55
N ALA A 83 6.90 -18.38 5.67
CA ALA A 83 8.31 -18.62 5.36
C ALA A 83 8.88 -19.77 6.20
N LYS A 84 8.48 -19.88 7.48
CA LYS A 84 8.91 -20.96 8.38
C LYS A 84 8.44 -22.33 7.86
N GLU A 85 7.21 -22.42 7.41
CA GLU A 85 6.62 -23.66 6.91
C GLU A 85 7.14 -24.05 5.52
N PHE A 86 7.39 -23.10 4.63
CA PHE A 86 7.81 -23.40 3.27
C PHE A 86 9.33 -23.62 3.12
N ARG A 87 10.16 -23.06 4.01
CA ARG A 87 11.63 -23.16 3.91
C ARG A 87 12.23 -24.39 4.61
N ASN A 88 11.56 -24.95 5.64
CA ASN A 88 12.18 -25.93 6.56
C ASN A 88 11.79 -27.41 6.36
N TYR A 89 11.01 -27.78 5.32
CA TYR A 89 10.57 -29.17 5.13
C TYR A 89 11.13 -29.81 3.86
N GLU A 90 11.62 -31.06 3.98
CA GLU A 90 12.03 -31.88 2.82
C GLU A 90 10.91 -32.08 1.78
N LYS A 91 9.65 -32.05 2.23
CA LYS A 91 8.44 -32.11 1.39
C LYS A 91 8.40 -31.00 0.33
N PHE A 92 8.93 -29.83 0.64
CA PHE A 92 8.92 -28.65 -0.23
C PHE A 92 10.28 -28.38 -0.89
N SER A 93 11.17 -29.37 -0.93
CA SER A 93 12.49 -29.28 -1.58
C SER A 93 12.42 -28.79 -3.03
N HIS A 94 11.38 -29.16 -3.78
CA HIS A 94 11.14 -28.71 -5.15
C HIS A 94 10.96 -27.18 -5.27
N LEU A 95 10.47 -26.51 -4.22
CA LEU A 95 10.30 -25.06 -4.22
C LEU A 95 11.63 -24.31 -4.23
N ARG A 96 12.76 -24.95 -3.89
CA ARG A 96 14.10 -24.33 -3.97
C ARG A 96 14.44 -23.81 -5.37
N ASN A 97 13.86 -24.42 -6.39
CA ASN A 97 14.10 -24.08 -7.80
C ASN A 97 12.91 -23.35 -8.43
N PHE A 98 11.97 -22.82 -7.63
CA PHE A 98 10.80 -22.12 -8.14
C PHE A 98 11.19 -20.94 -9.04
N PHE A 99 12.27 -20.23 -8.73
CA PHE A 99 12.76 -19.11 -9.55
C PHE A 99 13.01 -19.47 -11.03
N ILE A 100 13.29 -20.74 -11.35
CA ILE A 100 13.52 -21.22 -12.73
C ILE A 100 12.23 -21.21 -13.57
N ILE A 101 11.06 -21.41 -12.96
CA ILE A 101 9.77 -21.42 -13.68
C ILE A 101 9.21 -20.00 -13.90
N ILE A 102 9.75 -18.99 -13.22
CA ILE A 102 9.25 -17.62 -13.31
C ILE A 102 9.36 -17.08 -14.75
N PRO A 103 10.50 -17.16 -15.47
CA PRO A 103 10.60 -16.65 -16.84
C PRO A 103 9.58 -17.23 -17.84
N PRO A 104 9.37 -18.57 -17.94
CA PRO A 104 8.37 -19.11 -18.87
C PRO A 104 6.94 -18.75 -18.47
N LEU A 105 6.63 -18.65 -17.18
CA LEU A 105 5.30 -18.19 -16.71
C LEU A 105 5.06 -16.71 -17.08
N THR A 106 6.06 -15.85 -16.92
CA THR A 106 5.95 -14.44 -17.30
C THR A 106 5.74 -14.28 -18.80
N ILE A 107 6.44 -15.05 -19.64
CA ILE A 107 6.23 -15.03 -21.09
C ILE A 107 4.79 -15.43 -21.42
N ASN A 108 4.31 -16.55 -20.86
CA ASN A 108 2.94 -17.01 -21.08
C ASN A 108 1.91 -15.97 -20.60
N TYR A 109 2.13 -15.35 -19.44
CA TYR A 109 1.29 -14.27 -18.94
C TYR A 109 1.24 -13.08 -19.89
N VAL A 110 2.40 -12.64 -20.42
CA VAL A 110 2.51 -11.53 -21.38
C VAL A 110 1.80 -11.83 -22.70
N GLU A 111 1.84 -13.07 -23.19
CA GLU A 111 1.10 -13.49 -24.37
C GLU A 111 -0.42 -13.47 -24.14
N HIS A 112 -0.87 -14.01 -23.00
CA HIS A 112 -2.27 -14.03 -22.62
C HIS A 112 -2.85 -12.62 -22.44
N ILE A 113 -2.16 -11.74 -21.72
CA ILE A 113 -2.60 -10.36 -21.54
C ILE A 113 -2.66 -9.60 -22.87
N LEU A 114 -1.69 -9.80 -23.77
CA LEU A 114 -1.70 -9.16 -25.08
C LEU A 114 -2.89 -9.64 -25.93
N GLY A 115 -3.21 -10.92 -25.87
CA GLY A 115 -4.39 -11.51 -26.49
C GLY A 115 -5.71 -10.95 -25.92
N CYS A 116 -5.80 -10.76 -24.60
CA CYS A 116 -6.98 -10.18 -23.97
C CYS A 116 -7.13 -8.68 -24.23
N ARG A 117 -6.02 -7.91 -24.21
CA ARG A 117 -6.01 -6.48 -24.60
C ARG A 117 -6.44 -6.29 -26.05
N SER A 118 -6.12 -7.21 -26.94
CA SER A 118 -6.56 -7.15 -28.35
C SER A 118 -8.09 -7.29 -28.50
N LYS A 119 -8.78 -7.90 -27.52
CA LYS A 119 -10.23 -8.08 -27.50
C LYS A 119 -10.98 -6.89 -26.88
N ILE A 120 -10.33 -6.08 -26.04
CA ILE A 120 -10.98 -4.94 -25.34
C ILE A 120 -11.49 -3.87 -26.31
N GLY A 121 -10.85 -3.69 -27.47
CA GLY A 121 -11.24 -2.72 -28.50
C GLY A 121 -12.36 -3.21 -29.42
N ARG A 122 -12.69 -4.51 -29.42
CA ARG A 122 -13.68 -5.13 -30.31
C ARG A 122 -14.75 -5.83 -29.48
N ARG A 123 -15.77 -5.07 -29.07
CA ARG A 123 -17.06 -5.55 -28.53
C ARG A 123 -17.09 -5.86 -27.03
N ALA A 124 -17.34 -4.82 -26.23
CA ALA A 124 -17.73 -4.92 -24.81
C ALA A 124 -19.21 -5.34 -24.62
N GLN A 125 -19.64 -6.47 -25.21
CA GLN A 125 -21.04 -6.94 -25.12
C GLN A 125 -21.14 -8.47 -25.04
N THR A 126 -20.34 -9.13 -24.20
CA THR A 126 -20.68 -10.51 -23.77
C THR A 126 -20.12 -10.76 -22.37
N ASP A 127 -21.03 -11.03 -21.44
CA ASP A 127 -20.89 -11.16 -19.99
C ASP A 127 -19.99 -12.32 -19.48
N SER A 128 -18.73 -12.43 -19.90
CA SER A 128 -17.85 -13.45 -19.28
C SER A 128 -16.36 -13.12 -19.21
N ASP A 129 -15.86 -12.23 -20.06
CA ASP A 129 -14.41 -12.02 -20.17
C ASP A 129 -14.02 -10.71 -19.49
N PHE A 130 -14.29 -10.63 -18.18
CA PHE A 130 -13.75 -9.56 -17.34
C PHE A 130 -12.23 -9.75 -17.29
N THR A 131 -11.54 -9.18 -18.27
CA THR A 131 -10.08 -9.15 -18.35
C THR A 131 -9.59 -8.18 -17.28
N PHE A 132 -9.59 -8.64 -16.03
CA PHE A 132 -8.84 -8.02 -14.95
C PHE A 132 -7.39 -8.42 -15.14
N VAL A 133 -6.68 -7.59 -15.88
CA VAL A 133 -5.26 -7.47 -15.65
C VAL A 133 -5.15 -6.54 -14.46
N ASP A 134 -4.92 -7.14 -13.30
CA ASP A 134 -4.33 -6.39 -12.21
C ASP A 134 -2.93 -6.91 -11.95
N ASP A 135 -2.15 -6.12 -11.24
CA ASP A 135 -0.82 -6.42 -10.74
C ASP A 135 -0.72 -7.75 -9.96
N GLY A 136 -1.84 -8.40 -9.63
CA GLY A 136 -1.95 -9.66 -8.89
C GLY A 136 -1.05 -10.81 -9.36
N PHE A 137 -0.79 -10.96 -10.67
CA PHE A 137 0.18 -11.97 -11.13
C PHE A 137 1.61 -11.60 -10.72
N CYS A 138 2.04 -10.36 -11.03
CA CYS A 138 3.36 -9.86 -10.66
C CYS A 138 3.53 -9.82 -9.13
N LEU A 139 2.51 -9.38 -8.40
CA LEU A 139 2.46 -9.35 -6.95
C LEU A 139 2.57 -10.76 -6.35
N GLY A 140 1.87 -11.74 -6.94
CA GLY A 140 1.95 -13.14 -6.52
C GLY A 140 3.35 -13.74 -6.73
N ILE A 141 3.98 -13.48 -7.87
CA ILE A 141 5.36 -13.91 -8.14
C ILE A 141 6.33 -13.25 -7.16
N ALA A 142 6.19 -11.93 -6.92
CA ALA A 142 7.02 -11.20 -5.96
C ALA A 142 6.83 -11.74 -4.54
N TYR A 143 5.59 -12.03 -4.14
CA TYR A 143 5.26 -12.61 -2.84
C TYR A 143 5.91 -13.98 -2.67
N ILE A 144 5.76 -14.90 -3.62
CA ILE A 144 6.35 -16.25 -3.53
C ILE A 144 7.88 -16.19 -3.54
N SER A 145 8.47 -15.33 -4.37
CA SER A 145 9.93 -15.15 -4.43
C SER A 145 10.48 -14.64 -3.09
N THR A 146 9.79 -13.67 -2.48
CA THR A 146 10.13 -13.12 -1.15
C THR A 146 9.91 -14.16 -0.05
N LEU A 147 8.80 -14.91 -0.12
CA LEU A 147 8.47 -16.01 0.79
C LEU A 147 9.56 -17.09 0.79
N LEU A 148 10.11 -17.44 -0.37
CA LEU A 148 11.15 -18.46 -0.51
C LEU A 148 12.58 -17.92 -0.39
N ASN A 149 12.74 -16.59 -0.32
CA ASN A 149 14.03 -15.90 -0.33
C ASN A 149 14.90 -16.25 -1.55
N GLN A 150 14.30 -16.20 -2.75
CA GLN A 150 14.96 -16.62 -4.01
C GLN A 150 15.26 -15.47 -4.97
N THR A 151 14.95 -14.23 -4.60
CA THR A 151 15.13 -13.05 -5.45
C THR A 151 16.56 -12.95 -6.01
N TYR A 152 17.57 -13.20 -5.18
CA TYR A 152 18.97 -13.21 -5.63
C TYR A 152 19.27 -14.25 -6.73
N PHE A 153 18.72 -15.46 -6.59
CA PHE A 153 18.92 -16.53 -7.58
C PHE A 153 18.16 -16.24 -8.87
N PHE A 154 16.99 -15.60 -8.76
CA PHE A 154 16.25 -15.12 -9.91
C PHE A 154 17.02 -14.03 -10.67
N ASP A 155 17.56 -13.03 -9.97
CA ASP A 155 18.33 -11.94 -10.59
C ASP A 155 19.59 -12.45 -11.30
N SER A 156 20.18 -13.55 -10.80
CA SER A 156 21.35 -14.18 -11.40
C SER A 156 21.06 -14.91 -12.72
N LEU A 157 19.79 -15.08 -13.13
CA LEU A 157 19.41 -15.71 -14.40
C LEU A 157 19.47 -14.74 -15.59
N ASN A 158 19.60 -13.43 -15.34
CA ASN A 158 19.58 -12.36 -16.33
C ASN A 158 21.01 -11.94 -16.72
#